data_AF-A0A6A8ANH8-F1
#
_entry.id   AF-A0A6A8ANH8-F1
#
_cell.length_a   1.000
_cell.length_b   1.000
_cell.length_c   1.000
_cell.angle_alpha   90.00
_cell.angle_beta   90.00
_cell.angle_gamma   90.00
#
_symmetry.space_group_name_H-M   'P 1'
#
loop_
_entity.id
_entity.type
_entity.pdbx_description
1 polymer ?
#
loop_
_entity_poly.entity_id
_entity_poly.type
_entity_poly.pdbx_seq_one_letter_code
_entity_poly.pdbx_strand_id
1 'polypeptide(L)'
;MKTNNTSLLKNSFFQKIQRTTKKFNLNTQELRADLILDLKVLAEMAHDQATKTKQGRKPTKEQQKWAHLAAYISRSINIIAKEYDTGKIKEKLEELRKLVNEELGEANPTA
;
A
#
# COMPACT_ATOMS: atom_id res chain seq x y z
N MET A 1 24.01 37.79 33.29
CA MET A 1 24.12 37.08 31.99
C MET A 1 23.77 35.60 32.18
N LYS A 2 22.56 35.14 31.81
CA LYS A 2 22.11 33.73 31.94
C LYS A 2 21.26 33.27 30.72
N THR A 3 21.59 33.76 29.52
CA THR A 3 20.73 33.58 28.33
C THR A 3 21.27 32.58 27.29
N ASN A 4 22.55 32.21 27.33
CA ASN A 4 23.16 31.38 26.28
C ASN A 4 22.81 29.88 26.38
N ASN A 5 22.66 29.34 27.60
CA ASN A 5 22.52 27.88 27.78
C ASN A 5 21.11 27.37 27.38
N THR A 6 20.08 28.16 27.64
CA THR A 6 18.68 27.83 27.33
C THR A 6 18.39 27.86 25.83
N SER A 7 19.05 28.77 25.10
CA SER A 7 18.95 28.88 23.63
C SER A 7 19.56 27.67 22.93
N LEU A 8 20.75 27.24 23.38
CA LEU A 8 21.44 26.06 22.86
C LEU A 8 20.63 24.77 23.09
N LEU A 9 20.05 24.62 24.28
CA LEU A 9 19.17 23.50 24.61
C LEU A 9 17.94 23.43 23.69
N LYS A 10 17.25 24.56 23.47
CA LYS A 10 16.10 24.66 22.56
C LYS A 10 16.48 24.24 21.13
N ASN A 11 17.58 24.78 20.61
CA ASN A 11 18.06 24.42 19.27
C ASN A 11 18.40 22.92 19.17
N SER A 12 19.07 22.35 20.18
CA SER A 12 19.39 20.91 20.21
C SER A 12 18.14 20.04 20.21
N PHE A 13 17.08 20.48 20.91
CA PHE A 13 15.81 19.76 21.00
C PHE A 13 15.08 19.76 19.65
N PHE A 14 14.97 20.92 19.00
CA PHE A 14 14.38 21.03 17.65
C PHE A 14 15.14 20.16 16.63
N GLN A 15 16.47 20.18 16.65
CA GLN A 15 17.29 19.33 15.79
C GLN A 15 17.05 17.84 16.04
N LYS A 16 16.88 17.44 17.30
CA LYS A 16 16.61 16.04 17.66
C LYS A 16 15.22 15.61 17.19
N ILE A 17 14.20 16.44 17.35
CA ILE A 17 12.85 16.19 16.81
C ILE A 17 12.88 16.06 15.29
N GLN A 18 13.51 17.01 14.58
CA GLN A 18 13.62 16.97 13.11
C GLN A 18 14.32 15.69 12.62
N ARG A 19 15.42 15.28 13.25
CA ARG A 19 16.13 14.04 12.91
C ARG A 19 15.27 12.80 13.14
N THR A 20 14.56 12.73 14.26
CA THR A 20 13.66 11.61 14.57
C THR A 20 12.50 11.55 13.59
N THR A 21 11.86 12.69 13.27
CA THR A 21 10.81 12.77 12.25
C THR A 21 11.32 12.35 10.89
N LYS A 22 12.52 12.81 10.48
CA LYS A 22 13.14 12.40 9.21
C LYS A 22 13.40 10.90 9.16
N LYS A 23 13.93 10.30 10.24
CA LYS A 23 14.16 8.85 10.35
C LYS A 23 12.85 8.06 10.28
N PHE A 24 11.83 8.48 11.02
CA PHE A 24 10.51 7.86 10.98
C PHE A 24 9.91 7.93 9.57
N ASN A 25 9.95 9.11 8.93
CA ASN A 25 9.46 9.27 7.57
C ASN A 25 10.21 8.37 6.58
N LEU A 26 11.52 8.21 6.70
CA LEU A 26 12.30 7.30 5.84
C LEU A 26 11.85 5.85 6.00
N ASN A 27 11.79 5.34 7.23
CA ASN A 27 11.33 3.98 7.48
C ASN A 27 9.91 3.74 6.96
N THR A 28 9.00 4.71 7.12
CA THR A 28 7.63 4.63 6.61
C THR A 28 7.58 4.70 5.08
N GLN A 29 8.51 5.42 4.43
CA GLN A 29 8.63 5.43 2.97
C GLN A 29 9.16 4.10 2.43
N GLU A 30 10.15 3.49 3.08
CA GLU A 30 10.69 2.17 2.70
C GLU A 30 9.62 1.08 2.81
N LEU A 31 8.95 0.97 3.96
CA LEU A 31 7.87 0.00 4.16
C LEU A 31 6.72 0.17 3.15
N ARG A 32 6.40 1.42 2.79
CA ARG A 32 5.37 1.72 1.78
C ARG A 32 5.84 1.36 0.37
N ALA A 33 7.12 1.56 0.06
CA ALA A 33 7.68 1.17 -1.23
C ALA A 33 7.62 -0.35 -1.42
N ASP A 34 7.98 -1.11 -0.39
CA ASP A 34 7.89 -2.57 -0.39
C ASP A 34 6.44 -3.04 -0.55
N LEU A 35 5.50 -2.47 0.21
CA LEU A 35 4.08 -2.78 0.07
C LEU A 35 3.55 -2.49 -1.35
N ILE A 36 3.97 -1.38 -1.95
CA ILE A 36 3.59 -1.04 -3.32
C ILE A 36 4.14 -2.05 -4.32
N LEU A 37 5.36 -2.56 -4.10
CA LEU A 37 5.94 -3.58 -4.96
C LEU A 37 5.14 -4.87 -4.90
N ASP A 38 4.77 -5.34 -3.71
CA ASP A 38 3.92 -6.52 -3.54
C ASP A 38 2.56 -6.35 -4.22
N LEU A 39 1.93 -5.18 -4.07
CA LEU A 39 0.66 -4.88 -4.73
C LEU A 39 0.80 -4.84 -6.26
N LYS A 40 1.93 -4.38 -6.80
CA LYS A 40 2.18 -4.42 -8.25
C LYS A 40 2.24 -5.86 -8.76
N VAL A 41 2.94 -6.74 -8.06
CA VAL A 41 3.00 -8.17 -8.39
C VAL A 41 1.59 -8.77 -8.39
N LEU A 42 0.77 -8.46 -7.38
CA LEU A 42 -0.61 -8.94 -7.33
C LEU A 42 -1.49 -8.39 -8.48
N ALA A 43 -1.30 -7.11 -8.85
CA ALA A 43 -2.02 -6.51 -9.96
C ALA A 43 -1.65 -7.17 -11.31
N GLU A 44 -0.36 -7.44 -11.52
CA GLU A 44 0.14 -8.14 -12.71
C GLU A 44 -0.39 -9.57 -12.77
N MET A 45 -0.34 -10.31 -11.67
CA MET A 45 -0.93 -11.66 -11.59
C MET A 45 -2.41 -11.65 -11.96
N ALA A 46 -3.19 -10.71 -11.42
CA ALA A 46 -4.60 -10.58 -11.74
C ALA A 46 -4.83 -10.19 -13.22
N HIS A 47 -3.99 -9.31 -13.76
CA HIS A 47 -4.05 -8.91 -15.16
C HIS A 47 -3.76 -10.08 -16.11
N ASP A 48 -2.77 -10.91 -15.81
CA ASP A 48 -2.44 -12.10 -16.59
C ASP A 48 -3.63 -13.07 -16.62
N GLN A 49 -4.28 -13.31 -15.48
CA GLN A 49 -5.48 -14.16 -15.44
C GLN A 49 -6.64 -13.56 -16.27
N ALA A 50 -6.82 -12.23 -16.20
CA ALA A 50 -7.84 -11.53 -16.96
C ALA A 50 -7.62 -11.63 -18.48
N THR A 51 -6.37 -11.73 -18.92
CA THR A 51 -5.98 -11.66 -20.35
C THR A 51 -5.61 -13.02 -20.96
N LYS A 52 -5.67 -14.11 -20.20
CA LYS A 52 -5.36 -15.49 -20.64
C LYS A 52 -6.10 -16.00 -21.88
N THR A 53 -7.12 -15.32 -22.40
CA THR A 53 -7.88 -15.77 -23.58
C THR A 53 -7.14 -15.50 -24.88
N LYS A 54 -7.26 -16.45 -25.83
CA LYS A 54 -6.84 -16.24 -27.22
C LYS A 54 -7.61 -15.05 -27.81
N GLN A 55 -6.89 -14.16 -28.50
CA GLN A 55 -7.42 -12.97 -29.17
C GLN A 55 -8.70 -13.30 -29.96
N GLY A 56 -9.75 -12.49 -29.77
CA GLY A 56 -11.02 -12.58 -30.51
C GLY A 56 -12.18 -13.26 -29.78
N ARG A 57 -12.01 -13.74 -28.53
CA ARG A 57 -13.12 -14.29 -27.72
C ARG A 57 -13.60 -13.30 -26.66
N LYS A 58 -14.91 -13.31 -26.37
CA LYS A 58 -15.49 -12.54 -25.27
C LYS A 58 -14.91 -13.00 -23.92
N PRO A 59 -14.60 -12.09 -22.99
CA PRO A 59 -14.11 -12.45 -21.66
C PRO A 59 -15.10 -13.31 -20.88
N THR A 60 -14.62 -14.32 -20.17
CA THR A 60 -15.44 -15.12 -19.25
C THR A 60 -15.80 -14.31 -18.00
N LYS A 61 -16.80 -14.78 -17.24
CA LYS A 61 -17.15 -14.16 -15.95
C LYS A 61 -15.94 -14.16 -15.01
N GLU A 62 -15.18 -15.25 -14.96
CA GLU A 62 -13.97 -15.36 -14.15
C GLU A 62 -12.91 -14.33 -14.56
N GLN A 63 -12.70 -14.13 -15.86
CA GLN A 63 -11.77 -13.10 -16.36
C GLN A 63 -12.20 -11.69 -16.01
N GLN A 64 -13.51 -11.42 -16.01
CA GLN A 64 -14.04 -10.13 -15.55
C GLN A 64 -13.75 -9.89 -14.07
N LYS A 65 -13.85 -10.93 -13.23
CA LYS A 65 -13.47 -10.85 -11.80
C LYS A 65 -11.99 -10.53 -11.62
N TRP A 66 -11.12 -11.21 -12.36
CA TRP A 66 -9.68 -10.93 -12.35
C TRP A 66 -9.35 -9.52 -12.86
N ALA A 67 -10.04 -9.05 -13.90
CA ALA A 67 -9.91 -7.68 -14.40
C ALA A 67 -10.33 -6.64 -13.34
N HIS A 68 -11.42 -6.92 -12.61
CA HIS A 68 -11.87 -6.07 -11.52
C HIS A 68 -10.82 -5.99 -10.39
N LEU A 69 -10.26 -7.14 -9.98
CA LEU A 69 -9.17 -7.18 -9.01
C LEU A 69 -7.95 -6.39 -9.45
N ALA A 70 -7.48 -6.57 -10.69
CA ALA A 70 -6.33 -5.85 -11.22
C ALA A 70 -6.54 -4.32 -11.20
N ALA A 71 -7.72 -3.87 -11.62
CA ALA A 71 -8.09 -2.45 -11.60
C ALA A 71 -8.17 -1.90 -10.17
N TYR A 72 -8.77 -2.66 -9.25
CA TYR A 72 -8.92 -2.24 -7.87
C TYR A 72 -7.57 -2.17 -7.15
N ILE A 73 -6.70 -3.18 -7.31
CA ILE A 73 -5.33 -3.18 -6.76
C ILE A 73 -4.54 -1.98 -7.29
N SER A 74 -4.62 -1.71 -8.59
CA SER A 74 -3.96 -0.54 -9.20
C SER A 74 -4.44 0.79 -8.62
N ARG A 75 -5.74 0.92 -8.33
CA ARG A 75 -6.28 2.09 -7.62
C ARG A 75 -5.77 2.16 -6.19
N SER A 76 -5.71 1.04 -5.48
CA SER A 76 -5.19 0.98 -4.10
C SER A 76 -3.72 1.40 -4.02
N ILE A 77 -2.89 1.01 -4.98
CA ILE A 77 -1.50 1.47 -5.08
C ILE A 77 -1.43 3.00 -5.14
N ASN A 78 -2.25 3.63 -5.97
CA ASN A 78 -2.28 5.09 -6.12
C ASN A 78 -2.69 5.82 -4.83
N ILE A 79 -3.56 5.21 -4.02
CA ILE A 79 -3.98 5.74 -2.72
C ILE A 79 -2.85 5.57 -1.70
N ILE A 80 -2.32 4.35 -1.58
CA ILE A 80 -1.26 4.00 -0.62
C ILE A 80 0.02 4.81 -0.88
N ALA A 81 0.37 5.06 -2.15
CA ALA A 81 1.53 5.87 -2.52
C ALA A 81 1.47 7.32 -1.99
N LYS A 82 0.27 7.83 -1.70
CA LYS A 82 0.05 9.21 -1.23
C LYS A 82 -0.34 9.29 0.24
N GLU A 83 -0.60 8.15 0.88
CA GLU A 83 -1.11 8.09 2.25
C GLU A 83 0.02 7.83 3.25
N TYR A 84 0.09 8.63 4.32
CA TYR A 84 1.09 8.53 5.39
C TYR A 84 0.52 7.92 6.67
N ASP A 85 -0.79 7.91 6.81
CA ASP A 85 -1.48 7.29 7.94
C ASP A 85 -1.52 5.77 7.76
N THR A 86 -0.80 5.06 8.63
CA THR A 86 -0.75 3.60 8.64
C THR A 86 -2.11 2.96 8.90
N GLY A 87 -3.01 3.63 9.63
CA GLY A 87 -4.38 3.16 9.86
C GLY A 87 -5.19 3.11 8.57
N LYS A 88 -5.13 4.18 7.77
CA LYS A 88 -5.80 4.24 6.46
C LYS A 88 -5.23 3.27 5.44
N ILE A 89 -3.91 3.06 5.47
CA ILE A 89 -3.27 2.02 4.64
C ILE A 89 -3.82 0.64 5.04
N LYS A 90 -3.92 0.35 6.34
CA LYS A 90 -4.49 -0.92 6.83
C LYS A 90 -5.95 -1.10 6.40
N GLU A 91 -6.78 -0.07 6.51
CA GLU A 91 -8.17 -0.11 6.04
C GLU A 91 -8.24 -0.48 4.54
N LYS A 92 -7.39 0.12 3.71
CA LYS A 92 -7.34 -0.19 2.27
C LYS A 92 -6.93 -1.64 1.99
N LEU A 93 -6.00 -2.19 2.77
CA LEU A 93 -5.59 -3.59 2.68
C LEU A 93 -6.72 -4.55 3.10
N GLU A 94 -7.50 -4.18 4.11
CA GLU A 94 -8.67 -4.96 4.52
C GLU A 94 -9.80 -4.94 3.48
N GLU A 95 -10.03 -3.80 2.82
CA GLU A 95 -10.94 -3.72 1.68
C GLU A 95 -10.48 -4.62 0.53
N LEU A 96 -9.18 -4.61 0.21
CA LEU A 96 -8.58 -5.50 -0.78
C LEU A 96 -8.80 -6.97 -0.42
N ARG A 97 -8.57 -7.36 0.83
CA ARG A 97 -8.80 -8.72 1.31
C ARG A 97 -10.24 -9.17 1.12
N LYS A 98 -11.20 -8.31 1.48
CA LYS A 98 -12.63 -8.58 1.29
C LYS A 98 -12.98 -8.76 -0.18
N LEU A 99 -12.48 -7.88 -1.06
CA LEU A 99 -12.75 -7.97 -2.49
C LEU A 99 -12.18 -9.28 -3.09
N VAL A 100 -10.97 -9.68 -2.69
CA VAL A 100 -10.39 -10.97 -3.12
C VAL A 100 -11.29 -12.13 -2.70
N ASN A 101 -11.79 -12.14 -1.48
CA ASN A 101 -12.70 -13.18 -0.99
C ASN A 101 -14.05 -13.17 -1.73
N GLU A 102 -14.61 -12.00 -2.03
CA GLU A 102 -15.87 -11.86 -2.78
C GLU A 102 -15.73 -12.35 -4.22
N GLU A 103 -14.62 -12.02 -4.87
CA GLU A 103 -14.39 -12.37 -6.27
C GLU A 103 -13.94 -13.83 -6.43
N LEU A 104 -12.98 -14.29 -5.65
CA LEU A 104 -12.34 -15.60 -5.82
C LEU A 104 -12.88 -16.69 -4.89
N GLY A 105 -13.67 -16.31 -3.87
CA GLY A 105 -14.09 -17.20 -2.79
C GLY A 105 -13.11 -17.19 -1.62
N GLU A 106 -13.53 -17.70 -0.47
CA GLU A 106 -12.66 -17.80 0.72
C GLU A 106 -11.51 -18.79 0.47
N ALA A 107 -10.27 -18.32 0.61
CA ALA A 107 -9.18 -19.23 0.99
C ALA A 107 -9.37 -19.57 2.48
N ASN A 108 -9.59 -20.84 2.78
CA ASN A 108 -9.79 -21.35 4.15
C ASN A 108 -8.81 -20.68 5.14
N PRO A 109 -9.30 -20.06 6.23
CA PRO A 109 -8.44 -19.57 7.31
C PRO A 109 -8.02 -20.76 8.17
N THR A 110 -7.08 -21.58 7.70
CA THR A 110 -6.40 -22.60 8.51
C THR A 110 -5.00 -22.87 7.95
N ALA A 111 -4.03 -22.11 8.45
CA ALA A 111 -2.66 -22.52 8.73
C ALA A 111 -2.01 -21.48 9.67
#